data_AF-S4RDA2-F1
#
_entry.id   AF-S4RDA2-F1
#
_cell.length_a   1.000
_cell.length_b   1.000
_cell.length_c   1.000
_cell.angle_alpha   90.00
_cell.angle_beta   90.00
_cell.angle_gamma   90.00
#
_symmetry.space_group_name_H-M   'P 1'
#
loop_
_entity.id
_entity.type
_entity.pdbx_description
1 polymer ?
#
loop_
_entity_poly.entity_id
_entity_poly.type
_entity_poly.pdbx_seq_one_letter_code
_entity_poly.pdbx_strand_id
1 'polypeptide(L)'
;VTAFLARNHARERHSVVPPCSSNLEWVNVERPLSLHADLQGKVLVVDFFTFCCINCMHILPDLHALEEKFSEKDGLLVVGVHSAKFPHEKLTASVRAAVLRHAIGHPVACDGEASLWQDLSVSCWPTLLVLGPRANPLLAIVGEGRAATLHSFVSAALRYYREKGELNAKSVGVKPYKDSLPPSLLLFPGKVCATRGLDADGEERLVVADTAHHTVLVTDSSGRVLHCVGDPEPGCVDGEFSEARFSSPQGVCVRGQHIFVADTNNHLVRLVDMAEKRVSTLVGTGSQGTDKEGGLPALKQPISSPWDLVLGSIADGEPDSVLFIAMAGTHQIWAYFLSDGKLPRSSQEHKAGTCVRLAGSGNEENRNNSYPHKASFAQPSGLSFAPEAGGGCLYVADSESSTVRAVSLRDGAVKALVGGERDPMNLFAFGDVDAKGVDAKLQHPLGVAWHPTHRLLYVADSYNHKIKAVDPSTRACVTLVGSGRSPDGGPSAAPLGRDTLAEPGGLCVGDGGKVLYVADTNNHRVCVVDLDTSAVSTV
;
A
#
# COMPACT_ATOMS: atom_id res chain seq x y z
N VAL A 1 -9.18 32.20 11.62
CA VAL A 1 -8.32 32.21 10.42
C VAL A 1 -8.12 33.61 9.85
N THR A 2 -9.16 34.37 9.49
CA THR A 2 -9.01 35.71 8.87
C THR A 2 -8.14 36.69 9.67
N ALA A 3 -8.33 36.78 10.99
CA ALA A 3 -7.49 37.64 11.84
C ALA A 3 -6.01 37.20 11.88
N PHE A 4 -5.74 35.90 11.75
CA PHE A 4 -4.38 35.36 11.64
C PHE A 4 -3.75 35.71 10.29
N LEU A 5 -4.49 35.53 9.19
CA LEU A 5 -4.03 35.91 7.85
C LEU A 5 -3.72 37.41 7.77
N ALA A 6 -4.57 38.26 8.33
CA ALA A 6 -4.33 39.71 8.38
C ALA A 6 -3.06 40.08 9.17
N ARG A 7 -2.79 39.41 10.29
CA ARG A 7 -1.56 39.62 11.07
C ARG A 7 -0.31 39.16 10.34
N ASN A 8 -0.37 37.99 9.68
CA ASN A 8 0.77 37.49 8.91
C ASN A 8 1.04 38.34 7.68
N HIS A 9 0.01 38.72 6.93
CA HIS A 9 0.13 39.61 5.79
C HIS A 9 0.82 40.94 6.17
N ALA A 10 0.48 41.53 7.32
CA ALA A 10 1.11 42.77 7.80
C ALA A 10 2.57 42.60 8.28
N ARG A 11 3.01 41.37 8.58
CA ARG A 11 4.36 41.05 9.07
C ARG A 11 5.36 40.71 7.95
N GLU A 12 4.92 40.65 6.70
CA GLU A 12 5.74 40.19 5.59
C GLU A 12 6.88 41.17 5.27
N ARG A 13 8.10 40.81 5.70
CA ARG A 13 9.32 41.26 5.02
C ARG A 13 10.34 40.16 4.69
N HIS A 14 10.37 38.97 5.31
CA HIS A 14 11.56 38.10 5.17
C HIS A 14 11.39 36.56 5.22
N SER A 15 10.18 35.98 5.33
CA SER A 15 10.03 34.51 5.32
C SER A 15 9.39 34.05 4.03
N VAL A 16 10.22 33.62 3.08
CA VAL A 16 9.83 33.06 1.79
C VAL A 16 10.40 31.64 1.74
N VAL A 17 9.59 30.68 1.30
CA VAL A 17 10.07 29.31 1.09
C VAL A 17 11.19 29.33 0.06
N PRO A 18 12.34 28.66 0.30
CA PRO A 18 13.43 28.64 -0.66
C PRO A 18 12.98 28.07 -2.01
N PRO A 19 13.58 28.51 -3.13
CA PRO A 19 13.28 27.92 -4.42
C PRO A 19 13.65 26.43 -4.40
N CYS A 20 12.83 25.58 -5.01
CA CYS A 20 13.26 24.22 -5.34
C CYS A 20 14.55 24.27 -6.17
N SER A 21 15.39 23.24 -6.05
CA SER A 21 16.55 23.13 -6.93
C SER A 21 16.12 23.21 -8.40
N SER A 22 16.85 23.96 -9.23
CA SER A 22 16.45 24.25 -10.62
C SER A 22 16.39 23.02 -11.53
N ASN A 23 16.82 21.86 -11.03
CA ASN A 23 17.05 20.64 -11.81
C ASN A 23 16.11 19.49 -11.40
N LEU A 24 15.10 19.74 -10.56
CA LEU A 24 14.13 18.70 -10.22
C LEU A 24 13.36 18.25 -11.47
N GLU A 25 13.21 16.93 -11.62
CA GLU A 25 12.26 16.37 -12.56
C GLU A 25 10.83 16.51 -12.01
N TRP A 26 9.86 16.61 -12.91
CA TRP A 26 8.46 16.79 -12.56
C TRP A 26 7.56 15.79 -13.28
N VAL A 27 6.47 15.42 -12.61
CA VAL A 27 5.37 14.64 -13.15
C VAL A 27 4.10 15.50 -13.13
N ASN A 28 3.18 15.22 -14.05
CA ASN A 28 1.89 15.91 -14.23
C ASN A 28 1.97 17.39 -14.66
N VAL A 29 3.06 17.81 -15.31
CA VAL A 29 3.24 19.18 -15.84
C VAL A 29 3.95 19.16 -17.19
N GLU A 30 3.71 20.17 -18.01
CA GLU A 30 4.37 20.31 -19.32
C GLU A 30 5.86 20.68 -19.22
N ARG A 31 6.24 21.37 -18.14
CA ARG A 31 7.62 21.79 -17.85
C ARG A 31 7.82 21.94 -16.34
N PRO A 32 9.07 21.94 -15.85
CA PRO A 32 9.35 22.26 -14.45
C PRO A 32 8.74 23.59 -14.02
N LEU A 33 8.19 23.61 -12.79
CA LEU A 33 7.53 24.77 -12.20
C LEU A 33 8.46 25.48 -11.22
N SER A 34 8.45 26.81 -11.26
CA SER A 34 9.13 27.67 -10.28
C SER A 34 8.15 28.29 -9.29
N LEU A 35 8.42 28.08 -7.99
CA LEU A 35 7.62 28.64 -6.90
C LEU A 35 7.50 30.17 -6.97
N HIS A 36 8.56 30.86 -7.40
CA HIS A 36 8.61 32.32 -7.43
C HIS A 36 8.29 32.93 -8.80
N ALA A 37 8.17 32.15 -9.86
CA ALA A 37 7.84 32.67 -11.20
C ALA A 37 6.49 32.16 -11.71
N ASP A 38 6.22 30.87 -11.58
CA ASP A 38 5.03 30.23 -12.15
C ASP A 38 3.86 30.20 -11.18
N LEU A 39 4.15 30.09 -9.88
CA LEU A 39 3.15 29.88 -8.83
C LEU A 39 2.77 31.17 -8.08
N GLN A 40 3.30 32.32 -8.47
CA GLN A 40 2.91 33.60 -7.89
C GLN A 40 1.43 33.90 -8.12
N GLY A 41 0.79 34.44 -7.09
CA GLY A 41 -0.63 34.72 -7.10
C GLY A 41 -1.51 33.51 -6.74
N LYS A 42 -0.94 32.41 -6.23
CA LYS A 42 -1.74 31.24 -5.83
C LYS A 42 -1.57 30.90 -4.36
N VAL A 43 -2.64 30.43 -3.73
CA VAL A 43 -2.54 29.66 -2.49
C VAL A 43 -2.05 28.27 -2.87
N LEU A 44 -0.97 27.81 -2.25
CA LEU A 44 -0.39 26.50 -2.54
C LEU A 44 -0.59 25.57 -1.35
N VAL A 45 -0.88 24.30 -1.62
CA VAL A 45 -0.77 23.22 -0.65
C VAL A 45 0.37 22.35 -1.11
N VAL A 46 1.51 22.45 -0.42
CA VAL A 46 2.69 21.63 -0.71
C VAL A 46 2.63 20.38 0.16
N ASP A 47 2.56 19.21 -0.46
CA ASP A 47 2.53 17.92 0.22
C ASP A 47 3.92 17.25 0.18
N PHE A 48 4.59 17.19 1.33
CA PHE A 48 5.81 16.42 1.48
C PHE A 48 5.47 14.97 1.76
N PHE A 49 5.58 14.13 0.74
CA PHE A 49 5.15 12.74 0.77
C PHE A 49 6.18 11.78 0.18
N THR A 50 6.01 10.49 0.44
CA THR A 50 6.72 9.39 -0.22
C THR A 50 5.69 8.30 -0.50
N PHE A 51 5.79 7.59 -1.62
CA PHE A 51 4.70 6.71 -2.05
C PHE A 51 4.67 5.36 -1.35
N CYS A 52 5.71 4.97 -0.60
CA CYS A 52 5.68 3.75 0.19
C CYS A 52 4.79 3.86 1.44
N CYS A 53 4.62 5.07 1.98
CA CYS A 53 4.07 5.32 3.31
C CYS A 53 2.54 5.34 3.30
N ILE A 54 1.93 4.46 4.10
CA ILE A 54 0.47 4.38 4.22
C ILE A 54 -0.16 5.66 4.77
N ASN A 55 0.53 6.37 5.66
CA ASN A 55 0.06 7.65 6.18
C ASN A 55 -0.02 8.72 5.06
N CYS A 56 0.89 8.66 4.08
CA CYS A 56 0.83 9.53 2.90
C CYS A 56 -0.34 9.15 1.99
N MET A 57 -0.59 7.86 1.80
CA MET A 57 -1.73 7.40 0.99
C MET A 57 -3.08 7.83 1.57
N HIS A 58 -3.23 7.82 2.90
CA HIS A 58 -4.49 8.18 3.57
C HIS A 58 -4.89 9.65 3.41
N ILE A 59 -3.96 10.56 3.11
CA ILE A 59 -4.29 11.97 2.87
C ILE A 59 -4.63 12.28 1.42
N LEU A 60 -4.36 11.36 0.47
CA LEU A 60 -4.65 11.58 -0.94
C LEU A 60 -6.15 11.84 -1.21
N PRO A 61 -7.11 11.12 -0.59
CA PRO A 61 -8.53 11.45 -0.71
C PRO A 61 -8.87 12.88 -0.24
N ASP A 62 -8.22 13.35 0.83
CA ASP A 62 -8.40 14.72 1.33
C ASP A 62 -7.89 15.75 0.30
N LEU A 63 -6.74 15.47 -0.32
CA LEU A 63 -6.18 16.32 -1.37
C LEU A 63 -7.05 16.32 -2.63
N HIS A 64 -7.52 15.15 -3.09
CA HIS A 64 -8.43 15.04 -4.23
C HIS A 64 -9.73 15.83 -3.99
N ALA A 65 -10.36 15.68 -2.82
CA ALA A 65 -11.56 16.44 -2.47
C ALA A 65 -11.31 17.96 -2.43
N LEU A 66 -10.10 18.39 -2.09
CA LEU A 66 -9.71 19.79 -2.11
C LEU A 66 -9.55 20.31 -3.54
N GLU A 67 -8.92 19.53 -4.43
CA GLU A 67 -8.72 19.84 -5.85
C GLU A 67 -10.03 19.88 -6.63
N GLU A 68 -10.96 18.97 -6.35
CA GLU A 68 -12.32 18.98 -6.91
C GLU A 68 -13.09 20.24 -6.53
N LYS A 69 -12.87 20.74 -5.31
CA LYS A 69 -13.55 21.93 -4.79
C LYS A 69 -12.94 23.24 -5.27
N PHE A 70 -11.63 23.29 -5.48
CA PHE A 70 -10.91 24.50 -5.85
C PHE A 70 -9.87 24.20 -6.94
N SER A 71 -10.07 24.80 -8.09
CA SER A 71 -9.19 24.66 -9.25
C SER A 71 -8.06 25.69 -9.27
N GLU A 72 -7.12 25.52 -10.21
CA GLU A 72 -6.09 26.53 -10.52
C GLU A 72 -6.67 27.92 -10.86
N LYS A 73 -7.91 27.97 -11.37
CA LYS A 73 -8.62 29.21 -11.72
C LYS A 73 -9.18 29.90 -10.47
N ASP A 74 -9.49 29.14 -9.43
CA ASP A 74 -9.93 29.69 -8.13
C ASP A 74 -8.77 30.29 -7.32
N GLY A 75 -7.53 30.01 -7.75
CA GLY A 75 -6.30 30.46 -7.14
C GLY A 75 -5.64 29.43 -6.23
N LEU A 76 -6.06 28.15 -6.26
CA LEU A 76 -5.41 27.05 -5.52
C LEU A 76 -4.54 26.19 -6.45
N LEU A 77 -3.40 25.71 -5.95
CA LEU A 77 -2.70 24.59 -6.56
C LEU A 77 -2.17 23.65 -5.46
N VAL A 78 -2.44 22.36 -5.58
CA VAL A 78 -1.77 21.32 -4.78
C VAL A 78 -0.50 20.91 -5.53
N VAL A 79 0.60 20.76 -4.81
CA VAL A 79 1.89 20.33 -5.36
C VAL A 79 2.48 19.27 -4.45
N GLY A 80 2.67 18.07 -4.98
CA GLY A 80 3.43 17.03 -4.29
C GLY A 80 4.93 17.31 -4.39
N VAL A 81 5.63 17.23 -3.27
CA VAL A 81 7.10 17.19 -3.21
C VAL A 81 7.48 15.80 -2.73
N HIS A 82 7.70 14.91 -3.69
CA HIS A 82 8.05 13.54 -3.40
C HIS A 82 9.47 13.49 -2.82
N SER A 83 9.56 13.22 -1.51
CA SER A 83 10.79 13.18 -0.71
C SER A 83 11.05 11.74 -0.30
N ALA A 84 11.91 11.04 -1.06
CA ALA A 84 12.07 9.59 -0.99
C ALA A 84 12.55 9.08 0.37
N LYS A 85 11.95 7.99 0.87
CA LYS A 85 12.47 7.20 2.00
C LYS A 85 13.46 6.14 1.52
N PHE A 86 13.09 5.37 0.50
CA PHE A 86 13.87 4.25 -0.04
C PHE A 86 14.65 4.65 -1.31
N PRO A 87 15.79 3.99 -1.61
CA PRO A 87 16.56 4.23 -2.83
C PRO A 87 15.75 4.09 -4.12
N HIS A 88 14.86 3.11 -4.20
CA HIS A 88 13.99 2.89 -5.36
C HIS A 88 13.07 4.09 -5.66
N GLU A 89 12.60 4.76 -4.62
CA GLU A 89 11.69 5.91 -4.74
C GLU A 89 12.40 7.16 -5.28
N LYS A 90 13.75 7.18 -5.31
CA LYS A 90 14.51 8.29 -5.90
C LYS A 90 14.39 8.36 -7.43
N LEU A 91 13.98 7.27 -8.07
CA LEU A 91 13.85 7.20 -9.52
C LEU A 91 12.53 7.86 -9.95
N THR A 92 12.60 8.87 -10.82
CA THR A 92 11.42 9.58 -11.37
C THR A 92 10.43 8.64 -12.05
N ALA A 93 10.92 7.55 -12.68
CA ALA A 93 10.08 6.51 -13.25
C ALA A 93 9.20 5.81 -12.20
N SER A 94 9.77 5.47 -11.04
CA SER A 94 9.03 4.86 -9.92
C SER A 94 7.99 5.82 -9.35
N VAL A 95 8.35 7.10 -9.19
CA VAL A 95 7.41 8.15 -8.77
C VAL A 95 6.26 8.27 -9.77
N ARG A 96 6.56 8.22 -11.07
CA ARG A 96 5.55 8.27 -12.13
C ARG A 96 4.59 7.08 -12.08
N ALA A 97 5.10 5.86 -11.87
CA ALA A 97 4.26 4.68 -11.68
C ALA A 97 3.36 4.82 -10.44
N ALA A 98 3.91 5.31 -9.33
CA ALA A 98 3.14 5.57 -8.12
C ALA A 98 2.05 6.65 -8.29
N VAL A 99 2.36 7.74 -9.00
CA VAL A 99 1.39 8.79 -9.35
C VAL A 99 0.18 8.19 -10.09
N LEU A 100 0.42 7.26 -11.01
CA LEU A 100 -0.64 6.55 -11.72
C LEU A 100 -1.43 5.63 -10.79
N ARG A 101 -0.74 4.78 -10.02
CA ARG A 101 -1.36 3.81 -9.09
C ARG A 101 -2.30 4.47 -8.09
N HIS A 102 -1.91 5.64 -7.58
CA HIS A 102 -2.66 6.36 -6.56
C HIS A 102 -3.56 7.47 -7.14
N ALA A 103 -3.70 7.51 -8.47
CA ALA A 103 -4.53 8.48 -9.19
C ALA A 103 -4.23 9.95 -8.87
N ILE A 104 -2.96 10.28 -8.57
CA ILE A 104 -2.51 11.63 -8.23
C ILE A 104 -2.62 12.53 -9.48
N GLY A 105 -3.49 13.55 -9.42
CA GLY A 105 -3.75 14.48 -10.53
C GLY A 105 -2.90 15.76 -10.49
N HIS A 106 -2.42 16.19 -9.32
CA HIS A 106 -1.61 17.39 -9.18
C HIS A 106 -0.19 17.25 -9.70
N PRO A 107 0.51 18.37 -9.97
CA PRO A 107 1.95 18.42 -10.15
C PRO A 107 2.73 17.72 -9.03
N VAL A 108 3.76 16.95 -9.39
CA VAL A 108 4.68 16.32 -8.44
C VAL A 108 6.12 16.65 -8.81
N ALA A 109 6.85 17.28 -7.89
CA ALA A 109 8.30 17.46 -7.97
C ALA A 109 9.01 16.24 -7.38
N CYS A 110 9.97 15.66 -8.10
CA CYS A 110 10.72 14.49 -7.68
C CYS A 110 12.00 14.91 -6.93
N ASP A 111 11.91 15.12 -5.62
CA ASP A 111 13.04 15.50 -4.74
C ASP A 111 13.66 14.25 -4.09
N GLY A 112 14.29 13.41 -4.91
CA GLY A 112 14.87 12.13 -4.45
C GLY A 112 15.96 12.26 -3.38
N GLU A 113 16.62 13.43 -3.28
CA GLU A 113 17.60 13.72 -2.23
C GLU A 113 16.99 14.42 -1.00
N ALA A 114 15.67 14.66 -1.01
CA ALA A 114 14.94 15.33 0.05
C ALA A 114 15.58 16.69 0.43
N SER A 115 16.04 17.43 -0.57
CA SER A 115 16.73 18.71 -0.40
C SER A 115 15.82 19.78 0.19
N LEU A 116 14.60 19.94 -0.36
CA LEU A 116 13.65 20.93 0.14
C LEU A 116 13.08 20.52 1.50
N TRP A 117 12.89 19.23 1.71
CA TRP A 117 12.52 18.65 3.00
C TRP A 117 13.53 19.05 4.10
N GLN A 118 14.85 18.93 3.82
CA GLN A 118 15.92 19.29 4.74
C GLN A 118 15.98 20.81 4.99
N ASP A 119 15.93 21.62 3.92
CA ASP A 119 15.96 23.08 4.02
C ASP A 119 14.82 23.63 4.87
N LEU A 120 13.65 22.98 4.83
CA LEU A 120 12.47 23.35 5.61
C LEU A 120 12.39 22.62 6.96
N SER A 121 13.37 21.79 7.30
CA SER A 121 13.40 20.98 8.53
C SER A 121 12.13 20.16 8.74
N VAL A 122 11.58 19.60 7.65
CA VAL A 122 10.48 18.64 7.72
C VAL A 122 11.00 17.35 8.37
N SER A 123 10.15 16.67 9.14
CA SER A 123 10.58 15.52 9.93
C SER A 123 9.53 14.39 10.02
N CYS A 124 8.47 14.45 9.22
CA CYS A 124 7.36 13.50 9.29
C CYS A 124 6.62 13.42 7.94
N TRP A 125 6.38 12.19 7.49
CA TRP A 125 5.58 11.90 6.31
C TRP A 125 4.14 11.57 6.73
N PRO A 126 3.10 12.18 6.12
CA PRO A 126 3.16 13.38 5.29
C PRO A 126 3.32 14.67 6.12
N THR A 127 3.76 15.76 5.48
CA THR A 127 3.64 17.12 6.01
C THR A 127 3.07 18.05 4.95
N LEU A 128 1.96 18.72 5.25
CA LEU A 128 1.35 19.71 4.37
C LEU A 128 1.79 21.12 4.76
N LEU A 129 2.29 21.89 3.81
CA LEU A 129 2.64 23.29 3.97
C LEU A 129 1.75 24.16 3.09
N VAL A 130 0.89 24.97 3.71
CA VAL A 130 0.04 25.93 3.00
C VAL A 130 0.79 27.24 2.83
N LEU A 131 0.95 27.69 1.59
CA LEU A 131 1.62 28.93 1.21
C LEU A 131 0.63 29.96 0.68
N GLY A 132 0.92 31.24 0.91
CA GLY A 132 0.19 32.36 0.33
C GLY A 132 0.66 32.73 -1.09
N PRO A 133 0.03 33.73 -1.72
CA PRO A 133 0.29 34.17 -3.10
C PRO A 133 1.73 34.59 -3.41
N ARG A 134 2.53 34.87 -2.38
CA ARG A 134 3.94 35.28 -2.49
C ARG A 134 4.91 34.19 -2.02
N ALA A 135 4.46 32.94 -1.97
CA ALA A 135 5.22 31.80 -1.43
C ALA A 135 5.62 31.97 0.05
N ASN A 136 4.84 32.73 0.81
CA ASN A 136 5.01 32.93 2.24
C ASN A 136 4.28 31.82 3.01
N PRO A 137 4.92 31.17 4.01
CA PRO A 137 4.29 30.09 4.77
C PRO A 137 3.15 30.61 5.64
N LEU A 138 2.01 29.92 5.58
CA LEU A 138 0.79 30.27 6.32
C LEU A 138 0.43 29.24 7.40
N LEU A 139 0.55 27.95 7.09
CA LEU A 139 0.20 26.85 7.98
C LEU A 139 1.04 25.62 7.64
N ALA A 140 1.53 24.91 8.65
CA ALA A 140 2.07 23.56 8.50
C ALA A 140 1.15 22.57 9.25
N ILE A 141 0.83 21.45 8.61
CA ILE A 141 0.05 20.34 9.17
C ILE A 141 0.92 19.10 9.08
N VAL A 142 1.20 18.48 10.23
CA VAL A 142 2.05 17.30 10.32
C VAL A 142 1.18 16.05 10.50
N GLY A 143 1.44 15.02 9.70
CA GLY A 143 0.74 13.74 9.72
C GLY A 143 -0.64 13.77 9.04
N GLU A 144 -1.37 12.67 9.20
CA GLU A 144 -2.66 12.40 8.58
C GLU A 144 -3.88 12.83 9.44
N GLY A 145 -5.10 12.69 8.90
CA GLY A 145 -6.35 12.86 9.65
C GLY A 145 -6.73 14.31 9.96
N ARG A 146 -6.28 15.27 9.15
CA ARG A 146 -6.47 16.72 9.36
C ARG A 146 -7.26 17.43 8.24
N ALA A 147 -8.01 16.67 7.44
CA ALA A 147 -8.85 17.15 6.33
C ALA A 147 -9.65 18.42 6.67
N ALA A 148 -10.43 18.38 7.74
CA ALA A 148 -11.31 19.48 8.14
C ALA A 148 -10.54 20.78 8.42
N THR A 149 -9.35 20.67 9.01
CA THR A 149 -8.45 21.81 9.26
C THR A 149 -7.89 22.36 7.94
N LEU A 150 -7.39 21.49 7.07
CA LEU A 150 -6.87 21.86 5.74
C LEU A 150 -7.93 22.61 4.93
N HIS A 151 -9.10 21.98 4.72
CA HIS A 151 -10.20 22.56 3.93
C HIS A 151 -10.66 23.90 4.48
N SER A 152 -10.86 24.01 5.80
CA SER A 152 -11.32 25.25 6.44
C SER A 152 -10.29 26.38 6.30
N PHE A 153 -9.00 26.06 6.44
CA PHE A 153 -7.94 27.04 6.32
C PHE A 153 -7.77 27.52 4.88
N VAL A 154 -7.67 26.59 3.91
CA VAL A 154 -7.53 26.92 2.47
C VAL A 154 -8.72 27.74 1.98
N SER A 155 -9.95 27.35 2.33
CA SER A 155 -11.16 28.12 1.97
C SER A 155 -11.09 29.57 2.49
N ALA A 156 -10.62 29.76 3.72
CA ALA A 156 -10.47 31.09 4.30
C ALA A 156 -9.31 31.89 3.69
N ALA A 157 -8.20 31.23 3.35
CA ALA A 157 -7.06 31.85 2.67
C ALA A 157 -7.43 32.33 1.26
N LEU A 158 -8.09 31.48 0.47
CA LEU A 158 -8.57 31.85 -0.88
C LEU A 158 -9.54 33.05 -0.81
N ARG A 159 -10.51 33.04 0.10
CA ARG A 159 -11.41 34.19 0.27
C ARG A 159 -10.65 35.47 0.64
N TYR A 160 -9.74 35.39 1.60
CA TYR A 160 -8.98 36.55 2.07
C TYR A 160 -8.11 37.17 0.96
N TYR A 161 -7.35 36.36 0.23
CA TYR A 161 -6.47 36.85 -0.83
C TYR A 161 -7.24 37.26 -2.10
N ARG A 162 -8.43 36.70 -2.33
CA ARG A 162 -9.36 37.19 -3.36
C ARG A 162 -9.86 38.59 -3.06
N GLU A 163 -10.27 38.86 -1.83
CA GLU A 163 -10.67 40.21 -1.37
C GLU A 163 -9.54 41.23 -1.47
N LYS A 164 -8.27 40.78 -1.42
CA LYS A 164 -7.08 41.60 -1.62
C LYS A 164 -6.66 41.79 -3.07
N GLY A 165 -7.27 41.06 -4.02
CA GLY A 165 -6.89 41.10 -5.43
C GLY A 165 -5.52 40.50 -5.73
N GLU A 166 -5.04 39.58 -4.87
CA GLU A 166 -3.71 38.97 -4.98
C GLU A 166 -3.72 37.57 -5.61
N LEU A 167 -4.89 37.06 -5.99
CA LEU A 167 -5.02 35.77 -6.64
C LEU A 167 -4.94 35.86 -8.16
N ASN A 168 -4.29 34.87 -8.77
CA ASN A 168 -4.07 34.74 -10.20
C ASN A 168 -4.72 33.45 -10.74
N ALA A 169 -5.59 33.62 -11.74
CA ALA A 169 -6.29 32.55 -12.44
C ALA A 169 -5.49 31.94 -13.61
N LYS A 170 -4.25 32.37 -13.85
CA LYS A 170 -3.39 31.83 -14.92
C LYS A 170 -3.19 30.32 -14.72
N SER A 171 -3.33 29.57 -15.81
CA SER A 171 -3.06 28.13 -15.83
C SER A 171 -1.56 27.86 -15.68
N VAL A 172 -1.21 26.78 -14.99
CA VAL A 172 0.18 26.35 -14.76
C VAL A 172 0.61 25.18 -15.65
N GLY A 173 -0.25 24.74 -16.58
CA GLY A 173 0.09 23.66 -17.51
C GLY A 173 0.11 22.28 -16.85
N VAL A 174 -0.86 22.01 -15.95
CA VAL A 174 -1.07 20.67 -15.39
C VAL A 174 -1.48 19.73 -16.50
N LYS A 175 -0.76 18.61 -16.63
CA LYS A 175 -1.00 17.59 -17.64
C LYS A 175 -0.85 16.20 -17.00
N PRO A 176 -1.94 15.62 -16.48
CA PRO A 176 -1.90 14.32 -15.83
C PRO A 176 -1.29 13.24 -16.73
N TYR A 177 -0.34 12.47 -16.20
CA TYR A 177 0.37 11.46 -16.98
C TYR A 177 -0.54 10.30 -17.40
N LYS A 178 -1.59 10.01 -16.61
CA LYS A 178 -2.59 8.96 -16.91
C LYS A 178 -3.24 9.13 -18.29
N ASP A 179 -3.43 10.37 -18.74
CA ASP A 179 -4.09 10.69 -20.00
C ASP A 179 -3.24 10.31 -21.23
N SER A 180 -1.97 9.93 -21.01
CA SER A 180 -1.04 9.52 -22.08
C SER A 180 -0.92 8.01 -22.26
N LEU A 181 -1.54 7.20 -21.39
CA LEU A 181 -1.36 5.75 -21.38
C LEU A 181 -2.37 5.02 -22.27
N PRO A 182 -1.95 3.99 -23.00
CA PRO A 182 -2.89 3.09 -23.66
C PRO A 182 -3.63 2.23 -22.62
N PRO A 183 -4.86 1.78 -22.93
CA PRO A 183 -5.53 0.75 -22.15
C PRO A 183 -4.69 -0.52 -22.08
N SER A 184 -4.73 -1.21 -20.94
CA SER A 184 -4.05 -2.49 -20.70
C SER A 184 -5.06 -3.51 -20.16
N LEU A 185 -4.74 -4.81 -20.20
CA LEU A 185 -5.62 -5.84 -19.65
C LEU A 185 -5.62 -5.83 -18.11
N LEU A 186 -4.43 -5.67 -17.52
CA LEU A 186 -4.23 -5.48 -16.08
C LEU A 186 -3.61 -4.11 -15.86
N LEU A 187 -4.03 -3.41 -14.82
CA LEU A 187 -3.48 -2.12 -14.43
C LEU A 187 -3.04 -2.18 -12.97
N PHE A 188 -1.73 -2.31 -12.79
CA PHE A 188 -1.08 -2.43 -11.48
C PHE A 188 -1.69 -3.53 -10.60
N PRO A 189 -1.69 -4.81 -11.04
CA PRO A 189 -2.22 -5.90 -10.23
C PRO A 189 -1.44 -6.00 -8.92
N GLY A 190 -2.13 -5.90 -7.79
CA GLY A 190 -1.51 -5.84 -6.46
C GLY A 190 -1.22 -7.21 -5.88
N LYS A 191 -2.17 -8.15 -5.99
CA LYS A 191 -2.11 -9.49 -5.40
C LYS A 191 -2.68 -10.55 -6.33
N VAL A 192 -2.21 -11.79 -6.14
CA VAL A 192 -2.68 -12.97 -6.87
C VAL A 192 -2.79 -14.16 -5.91
N CYS A 193 -3.83 -14.96 -6.07
CA CYS A 193 -4.08 -16.18 -5.32
C CYS A 193 -4.42 -17.33 -6.29
N ALA A 194 -3.72 -18.46 -6.16
CA ALA A 194 -4.04 -19.69 -6.86
C ALA A 194 -4.90 -20.60 -5.96
N THR A 195 -5.91 -21.24 -6.53
CA THR A 195 -6.83 -22.11 -5.80
C THR A 195 -7.33 -23.27 -6.65
N ARG A 196 -7.63 -24.40 -6.00
CA ARG A 196 -8.37 -25.53 -6.57
C ARG A 196 -9.59 -25.74 -5.68
N GLY A 197 -10.78 -25.44 -6.19
CA GLY A 197 -12.02 -25.52 -5.40
C GLY A 197 -12.94 -24.30 -5.49
N LEU A 198 -12.60 -23.31 -6.31
CA LEU A 198 -13.51 -22.21 -6.65
C LEU A 198 -14.67 -22.70 -7.53
N ASP A 199 -14.44 -23.74 -8.33
CA ASP A 199 -15.46 -24.42 -9.12
C ASP A 199 -15.52 -25.92 -8.83
N ALA A 200 -16.56 -26.57 -9.35
CA ALA A 200 -16.84 -27.98 -9.14
C ALA A 200 -15.86 -28.91 -9.89
N ASP A 201 -15.17 -28.40 -10.91
CA ASP A 201 -14.30 -29.18 -11.77
C ASP A 201 -12.94 -29.49 -11.11
N GLY A 202 -12.58 -28.75 -10.05
CA GLY A 202 -11.34 -28.97 -9.29
C GLY A 202 -10.08 -28.50 -10.00
N GLU A 203 -10.25 -27.79 -11.12
CA GLU A 203 -9.17 -27.19 -11.89
C GLU A 203 -8.58 -25.98 -11.15
N GLU A 204 -7.32 -25.66 -11.46
CA GLU A 204 -6.68 -24.50 -10.86
C GLU A 204 -7.23 -23.20 -11.46
N ARG A 205 -7.49 -22.24 -10.58
CA ARG A 205 -7.94 -20.89 -10.91
C ARG A 205 -6.98 -19.89 -10.30
N LEU A 206 -6.81 -18.76 -10.97
CA LEU A 206 -6.14 -17.59 -10.41
C LEU A 206 -7.18 -16.52 -10.10
N VAL A 207 -7.06 -15.93 -8.93
CA VAL A 207 -7.77 -14.72 -8.53
C VAL A 207 -6.77 -13.60 -8.48
N VAL A 208 -6.97 -12.56 -9.28
CA VAL A 208 -6.08 -11.41 -9.40
C VAL A 208 -6.82 -10.17 -8.92
N ALA A 209 -6.25 -9.44 -7.98
CA ALA A 209 -6.71 -8.10 -7.63
C ALA A 209 -6.11 -7.11 -8.62
N ASP A 210 -6.91 -6.67 -9.58
CA ASP A 210 -6.52 -5.71 -10.61
C ASP A 210 -6.72 -4.29 -10.07
N THR A 211 -5.77 -3.87 -9.23
CA THR A 211 -5.95 -2.81 -8.25
C THR A 211 -6.38 -1.47 -8.87
N ALA A 212 -5.68 -1.01 -9.91
CA ALA A 212 -5.97 0.31 -10.49
C ALA A 212 -7.09 0.27 -11.55
N HIS A 213 -7.54 -0.90 -11.96
CA HIS A 213 -8.87 -1.05 -12.57
C HIS A 213 -9.98 -1.24 -11.53
N HIS A 214 -9.66 -1.26 -10.23
CA HIS A 214 -10.65 -1.40 -9.15
C HIS A 214 -11.53 -2.65 -9.27
N THR A 215 -10.99 -3.74 -9.83
CA THR A 215 -11.73 -5.00 -10.05
C THR A 215 -10.97 -6.21 -9.53
N VAL A 216 -11.68 -7.33 -9.43
CA VAL A 216 -11.11 -8.66 -9.16
C VAL A 216 -11.39 -9.56 -10.35
N LEU A 217 -10.33 -10.18 -10.88
CA LEU A 217 -10.42 -11.10 -12.01
C LEU A 217 -10.28 -12.54 -11.54
N VAL A 218 -11.10 -13.43 -12.09
CA VAL A 218 -10.97 -14.87 -11.95
C VAL A 218 -10.59 -15.44 -13.31
N THR A 219 -9.47 -16.16 -13.38
CA THR A 219 -8.95 -16.76 -14.61
C THR A 219 -8.75 -18.26 -14.47
N ASP A 220 -8.65 -18.96 -15.59
CA ASP A 220 -7.99 -20.28 -15.61
C ASP A 220 -6.47 -20.15 -15.50
N SER A 221 -5.75 -21.28 -15.42
CA SER A 221 -4.30 -21.33 -15.34
C SER A 221 -3.58 -20.87 -16.60
N SER A 222 -4.29 -20.73 -17.73
CA SER A 222 -3.76 -20.18 -18.98
C SER A 222 -3.92 -18.67 -19.10
N GLY A 223 -4.50 -18.01 -18.10
CA GLY A 223 -4.74 -16.57 -18.10
C GLY A 223 -6.04 -16.14 -18.76
N ARG A 224 -6.87 -17.07 -19.24
CA ARG A 224 -8.16 -16.72 -19.81
C ARG A 224 -9.09 -16.23 -18.70
N VAL A 225 -9.56 -14.99 -18.83
CA VAL A 225 -10.52 -14.40 -17.89
C VAL A 225 -11.86 -15.13 -18.00
N LEU A 226 -12.32 -15.68 -16.87
CA LEU A 226 -13.61 -16.35 -16.72
C LEU A 226 -14.66 -15.40 -16.13
N HIS A 227 -14.25 -14.59 -15.15
CA HIS A 227 -15.09 -13.57 -14.52
C HIS A 227 -14.29 -12.29 -14.29
N CYS A 228 -14.93 -11.16 -14.56
CA CYS A 228 -14.52 -9.85 -14.08
C CYS A 228 -15.55 -9.40 -13.04
N VAL A 229 -15.11 -9.12 -11.83
CA VAL A 229 -15.96 -8.74 -10.69
C VAL A 229 -15.64 -7.30 -10.31
N GLY A 230 -16.65 -6.45 -10.36
CA GLY A 230 -16.55 -5.02 -10.09
C GLY A 230 -16.70 -4.17 -11.36
N ASP A 231 -17.35 -3.03 -11.19
CA ASP A 231 -17.30 -1.89 -12.13
C ASP A 231 -15.93 -1.20 -11.99
N PRO A 232 -15.30 -0.77 -13.10
CA PRO A 232 -13.96 -0.19 -13.07
C PRO A 232 -13.89 1.21 -12.44
N GLU A 233 -15.03 1.84 -12.15
CA GLU A 233 -15.09 3.08 -11.38
C GLU A 233 -14.96 2.79 -9.88
N PRO A 234 -14.07 3.51 -9.17
CA PRO A 234 -13.88 3.27 -7.74
C PRO A 234 -15.15 3.55 -6.94
N GLY A 235 -15.41 2.76 -5.91
CA GLY A 235 -16.54 2.95 -5.00
C GLY A 235 -16.69 1.80 -4.01
N CYS A 236 -17.74 1.84 -3.18
CA CYS A 236 -18.00 0.86 -2.11
C CYS A 236 -19.37 0.19 -2.23
N VAL A 237 -19.83 -0.07 -3.46
CA VAL A 237 -21.17 -0.62 -3.74
C VAL A 237 -21.15 -2.15 -3.66
N ASP A 238 -22.10 -2.73 -2.93
CA ASP A 238 -22.42 -4.17 -2.93
C ASP A 238 -23.47 -4.48 -4.01
N GLY A 239 -23.56 -5.71 -4.50
CA GLY A 239 -24.52 -6.04 -5.55
C GLY A 239 -24.12 -7.24 -6.40
N GLU A 240 -24.68 -7.33 -7.60
CA GLU A 240 -24.20 -8.28 -8.61
C GLU A 240 -22.79 -7.90 -9.09
N PHE A 241 -22.07 -8.84 -9.73
CA PHE A 241 -20.69 -8.62 -10.17
C PHE A 241 -20.48 -7.34 -11.00
N SER A 242 -21.42 -6.96 -11.86
CA SER A 242 -21.31 -5.75 -12.70
C SER A 242 -21.70 -4.45 -12.00
N GLU A 243 -22.35 -4.52 -10.84
CA GLU A 243 -22.81 -3.35 -10.07
C GLU A 243 -21.88 -3.04 -8.90
N ALA A 244 -21.26 -4.09 -8.35
CA ALA A 244 -20.35 -3.96 -7.23
C ALA A 244 -19.18 -3.03 -7.59
N ARG A 245 -18.72 -2.26 -6.61
CA ARG A 245 -17.55 -1.37 -6.76
C ARG A 245 -16.56 -1.64 -5.66
N PHE A 246 -15.29 -1.70 -6.04
CA PHE A 246 -14.14 -1.71 -5.13
C PHE A 246 -13.38 -0.40 -5.25
N SER A 247 -12.43 -0.16 -4.36
CA SER A 247 -11.52 0.98 -4.42
C SER A 247 -10.12 0.48 -4.09
N SER A 248 -9.34 0.28 -5.15
CA SER A 248 -7.97 -0.25 -5.10
C SER A 248 -7.82 -1.53 -4.27
N PRO A 249 -8.48 -2.64 -4.65
CA PRO A 249 -8.38 -3.90 -3.91
C PRO A 249 -6.97 -4.48 -3.96
N GLN A 250 -6.56 -5.14 -2.85
CA GLN A 250 -5.27 -5.82 -2.68
C GLN A 250 -5.50 -7.30 -2.35
N GLY A 251 -5.23 -7.75 -1.12
CA GLY A 251 -5.29 -9.14 -0.68
C GLY A 251 -6.50 -9.90 -1.17
N VAL A 252 -6.28 -11.07 -1.74
CA VAL A 252 -7.34 -12.00 -2.16
C VAL A 252 -7.04 -13.39 -1.62
N CYS A 253 -8.02 -14.06 -1.06
CA CYS A 253 -7.93 -15.48 -0.69
C CYS A 253 -9.27 -16.18 -0.89
N VAL A 254 -9.26 -17.51 -1.03
CA VAL A 254 -10.43 -18.29 -1.44
C VAL A 254 -10.76 -19.39 -0.43
N ARG A 255 -12.06 -19.56 -0.11
CA ARG A 255 -12.60 -20.71 0.62
C ARG A 255 -13.83 -21.27 -0.10
N GLY A 256 -13.71 -22.42 -0.74
CA GLY A 256 -14.80 -22.95 -1.57
C GLY A 256 -15.18 -21.95 -2.66
N GLN A 257 -16.48 -21.61 -2.77
CA GLN A 257 -16.99 -20.64 -3.75
C GLN A 257 -16.93 -19.17 -3.27
N HIS A 258 -16.22 -18.90 -2.17
CA HIS A 258 -16.09 -17.56 -1.60
C HIS A 258 -14.69 -16.99 -1.81
N ILE A 259 -14.63 -15.80 -2.40
CA ILE A 259 -13.39 -15.00 -2.49
C ILE A 259 -13.49 -13.86 -1.48
N PHE A 260 -12.52 -13.79 -0.58
CA PHE A 260 -12.36 -12.68 0.36
C PHE A 260 -11.40 -11.66 -0.27
N VAL A 261 -11.78 -10.39 -0.21
CA VAL A 261 -11.03 -9.29 -0.85
C VAL A 261 -10.75 -8.21 0.20
N ALA A 262 -9.48 -7.84 0.35
CA ALA A 262 -9.06 -6.66 1.08
C ALA A 262 -9.25 -5.45 0.16
N ASP A 263 -10.35 -4.74 0.36
CA ASP A 263 -10.73 -3.57 -0.43
C ASP A 263 -10.15 -2.32 0.24
N THR A 264 -8.85 -2.13 -0.01
CA THR A 264 -7.92 -1.38 0.84
C THR A 264 -8.34 0.07 1.02
N ASN A 265 -8.67 0.77 -0.08
CA ASN A 265 -8.96 2.20 -0.02
C ASN A 265 -10.40 2.49 0.47
N ASN A 266 -11.29 1.49 0.44
CA ASN A 266 -12.57 1.58 1.14
C ASN A 266 -12.46 1.24 2.64
N HIS A 267 -11.32 0.70 3.07
CA HIS A 267 -11.11 0.14 4.40
C HIS A 267 -12.18 -0.92 4.73
N LEU A 268 -12.40 -1.84 3.79
CA LEU A 268 -13.36 -2.94 3.89
C LEU A 268 -12.68 -4.29 3.63
N VAL A 269 -13.25 -5.34 4.20
CA VAL A 269 -13.10 -6.71 3.67
C VAL A 269 -14.41 -7.05 2.97
N ARG A 270 -14.33 -7.46 1.71
CA ARG A 270 -15.47 -7.82 0.86
C ARG A 270 -15.51 -9.33 0.64
N LEU A 271 -16.71 -9.85 0.41
CA LEU A 271 -16.98 -11.25 0.10
C LEU A 271 -17.62 -11.34 -1.28
N VAL A 272 -16.94 -12.00 -2.20
CA VAL A 272 -17.48 -12.37 -3.51
C VAL A 272 -17.99 -13.81 -3.41
N ASP A 273 -19.28 -14.00 -3.64
CA ASP A 273 -19.92 -15.30 -3.74
C ASP A 273 -20.05 -15.70 -5.21
N MET A 274 -19.33 -16.75 -5.62
CA MET A 274 -19.33 -17.25 -7.00
C MET A 274 -20.59 -18.03 -7.35
N ALA A 275 -21.30 -18.59 -6.35
CA ALA A 275 -22.54 -19.32 -6.55
C ALA A 275 -23.68 -18.35 -6.88
N GLU A 276 -23.81 -17.30 -6.04
CA GLU A 276 -24.85 -16.29 -6.17
C GLU A 276 -24.48 -15.19 -7.16
N LYS A 277 -23.20 -15.09 -7.54
CA LYS A 277 -22.62 -14.02 -8.37
C LYS A 277 -22.84 -12.63 -7.79
N ARG A 278 -22.62 -12.51 -6.48
CA ARG A 278 -22.82 -11.28 -5.71
C ARG A 278 -21.59 -10.91 -4.90
N VAL A 279 -21.43 -9.62 -4.66
CA VAL A 279 -20.45 -9.04 -3.74
C VAL A 279 -21.19 -8.45 -2.55
N SER A 280 -20.68 -8.70 -1.35
CA SER A 280 -21.17 -8.11 -0.10
C SER A 280 -20.01 -7.62 0.76
N THR A 281 -20.29 -6.67 1.65
CA THR A 281 -19.32 -6.24 2.66
C THR A 281 -19.30 -7.23 3.81
N LEU A 282 -18.11 -7.70 4.19
CA LEU A 282 -17.91 -8.64 5.29
C LEU A 282 -17.49 -7.91 6.58
N VAL A 283 -16.49 -7.03 6.50
CA VAL A 283 -15.93 -6.30 7.65
C VAL A 283 -15.65 -4.86 7.23
N GLY A 284 -15.80 -3.91 8.16
CA GLY A 284 -15.43 -2.51 7.95
C GLY A 284 -16.63 -1.58 7.86
N THR A 285 -16.36 -0.28 7.98
CA THR A 285 -17.38 0.78 8.00
C THR A 285 -17.35 1.68 6.77
N GLY A 286 -16.51 1.36 5.78
CA GLY A 286 -16.36 2.15 4.55
C GLY A 286 -15.55 3.44 4.72
N SER A 287 -14.80 3.57 5.83
CA SER A 287 -14.01 4.74 6.19
C SER A 287 -12.82 4.34 7.06
N GLN A 288 -11.76 5.15 7.02
CA GLN A 288 -10.51 4.88 7.73
C GLN A 288 -10.75 4.75 9.24
N GLY A 289 -10.48 3.56 9.78
CA GLY A 289 -10.51 3.30 11.21
C GLY A 289 -9.26 3.77 11.93
N THR A 290 -9.42 4.17 13.19
CA THR A 290 -8.31 4.43 14.13
C THR A 290 -8.35 3.53 15.36
N ASP A 291 -9.28 2.57 15.37
CA ASP A 291 -9.37 1.54 16.40
C ASP A 291 -8.14 0.61 16.33
N LYS A 292 -7.51 0.39 17.48
CA LYS A 292 -6.31 -0.43 17.64
C LYS A 292 -6.57 -1.71 18.43
N GLU A 293 -7.81 -1.96 18.84
CA GLU A 293 -8.21 -3.11 19.66
C GLU A 293 -9.19 -4.01 18.89
N GLY A 294 -10.27 -3.43 18.40
CA GLY A 294 -11.37 -4.13 17.76
C GLY A 294 -12.21 -4.98 18.73
N GLY A 295 -12.93 -5.95 18.18
CA GLY A 295 -13.85 -6.83 18.91
C GLY A 295 -15.33 -6.49 18.70
N LEU A 296 -15.65 -5.50 17.88
CA LEU A 296 -17.02 -5.21 17.46
C LEU A 296 -17.51 -6.23 16.40
N PRO A 297 -18.84 -6.35 16.22
CA PRO A 297 -19.39 -7.08 15.08
C PRO A 297 -18.87 -6.52 13.75
N ALA A 298 -18.62 -7.41 12.80
CA ALA A 298 -17.93 -7.16 11.53
C ALA A 298 -18.26 -5.82 10.83
N LEU A 299 -19.54 -5.53 10.57
CA LEU A 299 -20.00 -4.33 9.86
C LEU A 299 -19.98 -3.03 10.69
N LYS A 300 -19.70 -3.16 11.99
CA LYS A 300 -19.55 -2.04 12.92
C LYS A 300 -18.09 -1.83 13.33
N GLN A 301 -17.20 -2.73 12.93
CA GLN A 301 -15.80 -2.66 13.27
C GLN A 301 -15.09 -1.76 12.26
N PRO A 302 -14.66 -0.54 12.62
CA PRO A 302 -13.78 0.24 11.76
C PRO A 302 -12.44 -0.50 11.62
N ILE A 303 -11.92 -0.53 10.41
CA ILE A 303 -10.60 -1.09 10.07
C ILE A 303 -9.83 -0.08 9.22
N SER A 304 -8.53 -0.28 9.02
CA SER A 304 -7.68 0.71 8.37
C SER A 304 -6.75 0.07 7.36
N SER A 305 -7.14 0.17 6.09
CA SER A 305 -6.33 -0.25 4.94
C SER A 305 -5.88 -1.71 5.05
N PRO A 306 -6.83 -2.67 5.05
CA PRO A 306 -6.48 -4.08 4.96
C PRO A 306 -5.72 -4.31 3.66
N TRP A 307 -4.56 -4.97 3.71
CA TRP A 307 -3.65 -5.09 2.58
C TRP A 307 -3.50 -6.52 2.08
N ASP A 308 -3.48 -7.48 3.00
CA ASP A 308 -3.45 -8.90 2.63
C ASP A 308 -4.38 -9.72 3.53
N LEU A 309 -4.82 -10.86 2.99
CA LEU A 309 -5.74 -11.79 3.65
C LEU A 309 -5.24 -13.22 3.49
N VAL A 310 -5.31 -14.01 4.56
CA VAL A 310 -5.07 -15.45 4.46
C VAL A 310 -5.97 -16.21 5.41
N LEU A 311 -6.47 -17.35 4.96
CA LEU A 311 -7.18 -18.29 5.82
C LEU A 311 -6.21 -19.09 6.67
N GLY A 312 -6.64 -19.44 7.87
CA GLY A 312 -5.94 -20.43 8.67
C GLY A 312 -6.70 -20.75 9.94
N SER A 313 -5.99 -21.37 10.87
CA SER A 313 -6.53 -21.82 12.14
C SER A 313 -5.68 -21.34 13.29
N ILE A 314 -6.34 -21.01 14.39
CA ILE A 314 -5.69 -20.87 15.69
C ILE A 314 -5.61 -22.25 16.33
N ALA A 315 -4.65 -22.48 17.24
CA ALA A 315 -4.49 -23.75 17.94
C ALA A 315 -5.82 -24.31 18.47
N ASP A 316 -6.03 -25.62 18.27
CA ASP A 316 -7.21 -26.38 18.68
C ASP A 316 -8.55 -25.95 18.05
N GLY A 317 -8.52 -25.04 17.05
CA GLY A 317 -9.69 -24.61 16.28
C GLY A 317 -9.91 -25.43 15.01
N GLU A 318 -11.10 -25.27 14.41
CA GLU A 318 -11.42 -25.88 13.12
C GLU A 318 -10.47 -25.38 12.00
N PRO A 319 -10.16 -26.22 10.99
CA PRO A 319 -9.43 -25.82 9.79
C PRO A 319 -10.05 -24.58 9.13
N ASP A 320 -9.23 -23.59 8.78
CA ASP A 320 -9.64 -22.37 8.06
C ASP A 320 -10.82 -21.62 8.71
N SER A 321 -10.84 -21.62 10.05
CA SER A 321 -11.86 -20.97 10.87
C SER A 321 -11.61 -19.48 11.11
N VAL A 322 -10.45 -18.97 10.70
CA VAL A 322 -10.08 -17.56 10.88
C VAL A 322 -9.55 -16.99 9.58
N LEU A 323 -10.05 -15.81 9.22
CA LEU A 323 -9.47 -14.96 8.19
C LEU A 323 -8.51 -13.98 8.87
N PHE A 324 -7.20 -14.14 8.63
CA PHE A 324 -6.19 -13.22 9.11
C PHE A 324 -6.01 -12.06 8.14
N ILE A 325 -5.82 -10.86 8.69
CA ILE A 325 -5.80 -9.61 7.94
C ILE A 325 -4.51 -8.85 8.30
N ALA A 326 -3.70 -8.54 7.29
CA ALA A 326 -2.60 -7.60 7.42
C ALA A 326 -3.18 -6.18 7.37
N MET A 327 -3.27 -5.54 8.53
CA MET A 327 -3.85 -4.22 8.69
C MET A 327 -2.74 -3.16 8.58
N ALA A 328 -2.43 -2.78 7.35
CA ALA A 328 -1.32 -1.87 7.06
C ALA A 328 -1.50 -0.51 7.74
N GLY A 329 -2.72 0.04 7.69
CA GLY A 329 -3.03 1.40 8.15
C GLY A 329 -2.99 1.60 9.67
N THR A 330 -3.06 0.52 10.46
CA THR A 330 -2.83 0.59 11.91
C THR A 330 -1.62 -0.22 12.36
N HIS A 331 -0.80 -0.73 11.43
CA HIS A 331 0.40 -1.50 11.71
C HIS A 331 0.16 -2.73 12.62
N GLN A 332 -0.83 -3.54 12.24
CA GLN A 332 -1.33 -4.65 13.06
C GLN A 332 -1.68 -5.88 12.23
N ILE A 333 -1.73 -7.04 12.89
CA ILE A 333 -2.36 -8.25 12.35
C ILE A 333 -3.70 -8.43 13.06
N TRP A 334 -4.77 -8.57 12.28
CA TRP A 334 -6.15 -8.73 12.75
C TRP A 334 -6.67 -10.11 12.39
N ALA A 335 -7.70 -10.54 13.11
CA ALA A 335 -8.39 -11.81 12.92
C ALA A 335 -9.90 -11.57 12.83
N TYR A 336 -10.49 -12.09 11.76
CA TYR A 336 -11.93 -12.21 11.61
C TYR A 336 -12.35 -13.67 11.80
N PHE A 337 -13.21 -13.91 12.78
CA PHE A 337 -13.67 -15.26 13.14
C PHE A 337 -14.78 -15.73 12.20
N LEU A 338 -14.50 -16.74 11.39
CA LEU A 338 -15.49 -17.42 10.53
C LEU A 338 -16.28 -18.47 11.33
N SER A 339 -15.78 -18.86 12.50
CA SER A 339 -16.42 -19.73 13.48
C SER A 339 -16.03 -19.28 14.88
N ASP A 340 -16.80 -19.67 15.89
CA ASP A 340 -16.48 -19.36 17.28
C ASP A 340 -15.07 -19.86 17.63
N GLY A 341 -14.30 -19.04 18.35
CA GLY A 341 -12.90 -19.37 18.63
C GLY A 341 -12.26 -18.46 19.67
N LYS A 342 -10.97 -18.68 19.92
CA LYS A 342 -10.18 -17.94 20.91
C LYS A 342 -8.85 -17.52 20.31
N LEU A 343 -8.42 -16.30 20.63
CA LEU A 343 -7.07 -15.85 20.29
C LEU A 343 -6.02 -16.52 21.19
N PRO A 344 -4.76 -16.67 20.72
CA PRO A 344 -3.67 -17.16 21.55
C PRO A 344 -3.50 -16.31 22.82
N ARG A 345 -3.32 -16.96 23.97
CA ARG A 345 -3.19 -16.32 25.30
C ARG A 345 -4.38 -15.44 25.73
N SER A 346 -5.57 -15.64 25.13
CA SER A 346 -6.81 -15.00 25.56
C SER A 346 -7.74 -16.01 26.22
N SER A 347 -8.36 -15.62 27.34
CA SER A 347 -9.49 -16.36 27.92
C SER A 347 -10.84 -15.97 27.30
N GLN A 348 -10.87 -14.89 26.52
CA GLN A 348 -12.08 -14.39 25.86
C GLN A 348 -12.40 -15.27 24.65
N GLU A 349 -13.66 -15.68 24.59
CA GLU A 349 -14.24 -16.35 23.43
C GLU A 349 -14.80 -15.29 22.47
N HIS A 350 -14.48 -15.45 21.20
CA HIS A 350 -14.96 -14.60 20.12
C HIS A 350 -15.98 -15.38 19.31
N LYS A 351 -17.13 -14.76 19.06
CA LYS A 351 -18.18 -15.34 18.22
C LYS A 351 -17.87 -15.19 16.75
N ALA A 352 -18.40 -16.09 15.93
CA ALA A 352 -18.38 -15.93 14.48
C ALA A 352 -18.88 -14.53 14.09
N GLY A 353 -18.19 -13.86 13.16
CA GLY A 353 -18.46 -12.48 12.78
C GLY A 353 -17.74 -11.42 13.62
N THR A 354 -16.90 -11.81 14.59
CA THR A 354 -16.07 -10.85 15.35
C THR A 354 -14.78 -10.53 14.58
N CYS A 355 -14.43 -9.26 14.46
CA CYS A 355 -13.14 -8.82 13.92
C CYS A 355 -12.34 -8.10 15.02
N VAL A 356 -11.12 -8.55 15.29
CA VAL A 356 -10.33 -8.10 16.45
C VAL A 356 -8.82 -8.15 16.15
N ARG A 357 -8.03 -7.29 16.79
CA ARG A 357 -6.58 -7.35 16.73
C ARG A 357 -6.05 -8.68 17.30
N LEU A 358 -5.25 -9.39 16.52
CA LEU A 358 -4.47 -10.55 16.95
C LEU A 358 -3.11 -10.12 17.55
N ALA A 359 -2.36 -9.27 16.85
CA ALA A 359 -1.02 -8.83 17.26
C ALA A 359 -0.70 -7.41 16.77
N GLY A 360 0.22 -6.74 17.47
CA GLY A 360 0.66 -5.38 17.15
C GLY A 360 0.05 -4.32 18.08
N SER A 361 0.89 -3.48 18.68
CA SER A 361 0.46 -2.37 19.54
C SER A 361 -0.28 -1.26 18.79
N GLY A 362 -0.08 -1.19 17.48
CA GLY A 362 -0.53 -0.11 16.61
C GLY A 362 0.41 1.10 16.58
N ASN A 363 1.61 0.97 17.14
CA ASN A 363 2.75 1.82 16.82
C ASN A 363 3.48 1.28 15.59
N GLU A 364 4.05 2.17 14.79
CA GLU A 364 4.92 1.81 13.67
C GLU A 364 6.34 1.53 14.17
N GLU A 365 6.68 0.26 14.38
CA GLU A 365 8.01 -0.15 14.86
C GLU A 365 8.38 -1.56 14.37
N ASN A 366 9.67 -1.88 14.32
CA ASN A 366 10.20 -3.21 14.05
C ASN A 366 10.28 -4.09 15.32
N ARG A 367 9.30 -4.00 16.24
CA ARG A 367 9.42 -4.58 17.59
C ARG A 367 8.91 -6.02 17.71
N ASN A 368 9.81 -6.94 18.06
CA ASN A 368 9.46 -8.32 18.42
C ASN A 368 9.02 -8.44 19.87
N ASN A 369 8.12 -9.37 20.17
CA ASN A 369 7.74 -9.66 21.55
C ASN A 369 7.07 -11.03 21.72
N SER A 370 7.30 -11.66 22.87
CA SER A 370 6.57 -12.89 23.25
C SER A 370 5.09 -12.65 23.53
N TYR A 371 4.68 -11.41 23.80
CA TYR A 371 3.28 -11.01 23.97
C TYR A 371 2.78 -10.26 22.73
N PRO A 372 1.73 -10.75 22.04
CA PRO A 372 1.31 -10.22 20.74
C PRO A 372 0.99 -8.72 20.75
N HIS A 373 0.35 -8.22 21.81
CA HIS A 373 -0.04 -6.80 21.91
C HIS A 373 1.12 -5.86 22.25
N LYS A 374 2.28 -6.40 22.66
CA LYS A 374 3.51 -5.63 22.93
C LYS A 374 4.52 -5.70 21.78
N ALA A 375 4.27 -6.56 20.80
CA ALA A 375 4.95 -6.48 19.51
C ALA A 375 4.38 -5.30 18.73
N SER A 376 5.10 -4.84 17.74
CA SER A 376 4.68 -3.78 16.82
C SER A 376 5.12 -4.19 15.41
N PHE A 377 4.37 -3.75 14.42
CA PHE A 377 4.67 -3.94 13.01
C PHE A 377 4.89 -2.56 12.39
N ALA A 378 5.31 -2.54 11.13
CA ALA A 378 5.48 -1.34 10.34
C ALA A 378 4.92 -1.60 8.94
N GLN A 379 3.63 -1.29 8.79
CA GLN A 379 2.88 -1.48 7.55
C GLN A 379 2.94 -2.92 7.01
N PRO A 380 2.36 -3.90 7.74
CA PRO A 380 2.32 -5.28 7.25
C PRO A 380 1.47 -5.35 5.98
N SER A 381 2.04 -5.89 4.90
CA SER A 381 1.41 -5.89 3.56
C SER A 381 1.29 -7.27 2.92
N GLY A 382 1.88 -8.31 3.53
CA GLY A 382 1.85 -9.67 3.02
C GLY A 382 1.62 -10.69 4.13
N LEU A 383 0.77 -11.69 3.90
CA LEU A 383 0.54 -12.79 4.83
C LEU A 383 0.66 -14.16 4.17
N SER A 384 1.21 -15.12 4.90
CA SER A 384 1.12 -16.53 4.52
C SER A 384 1.00 -17.42 5.74
N PHE A 385 0.03 -18.33 5.71
CA PHE A 385 -0.19 -19.30 6.77
C PHE A 385 0.58 -20.58 6.51
N ALA A 386 1.41 -20.96 7.49
CA ALA A 386 2.12 -22.22 7.52
C ALA A 386 1.50 -23.13 8.59
N PRO A 387 0.80 -24.20 8.22
CA PRO A 387 0.24 -25.14 9.19
C PRO A 387 1.38 -25.93 9.86
N GLU A 388 1.32 -26.03 11.19
CA GLU A 388 2.23 -26.83 12.01
C GLU A 388 1.45 -27.55 13.11
N ALA A 389 1.98 -28.68 13.60
CA ALA A 389 1.38 -29.40 14.72
C ALA A 389 1.26 -28.48 15.95
N GLY A 390 0.02 -28.22 16.40
CA GLY A 390 -0.25 -27.40 17.59
C GLY A 390 -0.48 -25.90 17.35
N GLY A 391 -0.83 -25.47 16.13
CA GLY A 391 -1.40 -24.14 15.88
C GLY A 391 -0.90 -23.41 14.63
N GLY A 392 0.22 -23.83 14.03
CA GLY A 392 0.79 -23.16 12.86
C GLY A 392 1.43 -21.80 13.14
N CYS A 393 1.91 -21.16 12.07
CA CYS A 393 2.59 -19.87 12.09
C CYS A 393 2.11 -18.99 10.94
N LEU A 394 1.92 -17.69 11.21
CA LEU A 394 1.75 -16.69 10.16
C LEU A 394 3.08 -16.02 9.85
N TYR A 395 3.50 -16.08 8.60
CA TYR A 395 4.57 -15.25 8.09
C TYR A 395 4.01 -13.91 7.61
N VAL A 396 4.73 -12.84 7.92
CA VAL A 396 4.31 -11.47 7.64
C VAL A 396 5.41 -10.74 6.87
N ALA A 397 5.08 -10.19 5.70
CA ALA A 397 5.90 -9.19 5.03
C ALA A 397 5.63 -7.83 5.71
N ASP A 398 6.61 -7.34 6.46
CA ASP A 398 6.51 -6.10 7.24
C ASP A 398 7.28 -4.99 6.52
N SER A 399 6.56 -4.22 5.70
CA SER A 399 7.10 -3.49 4.56
C SER A 399 7.99 -2.32 4.99
N GLU A 400 7.49 -1.45 5.87
CA GLU A 400 8.21 -0.23 6.28
C GLU A 400 9.43 -0.54 7.16
N SER A 401 9.46 -1.70 7.82
CA SER A 401 10.64 -2.20 8.54
C SER A 401 11.61 -2.99 7.65
N SER A 402 11.19 -3.32 6.42
CA SER A 402 11.92 -4.17 5.48
C SER A 402 12.33 -5.51 6.09
N THR A 403 11.37 -6.16 6.77
CA THR A 403 11.59 -7.44 7.43
C THR A 403 10.52 -8.47 7.07
N VAL A 404 10.85 -9.74 7.31
CA VAL A 404 9.86 -10.81 7.41
C VAL A 404 9.75 -11.25 8.86
N ARG A 405 8.52 -11.42 9.34
CA ARG A 405 8.19 -11.79 10.72
C ARG A 405 7.43 -13.10 10.78
N ALA A 406 7.50 -13.75 11.93
CA ALA A 406 6.75 -14.96 12.24
C ALA A 406 5.88 -14.72 13.47
N VAL A 407 4.57 -14.92 13.35
CA VAL A 407 3.60 -14.90 14.44
C VAL A 407 3.20 -16.33 14.76
N SER A 408 3.52 -16.78 15.96
CA SER A 408 3.10 -18.10 16.47
C SER A 408 1.61 -18.09 16.76
N LEU A 409 0.83 -18.97 16.13
CA LEU A 409 -0.61 -19.08 16.41
C LEU A 409 -0.91 -20.01 17.60
N ARG A 410 0.12 -20.58 18.23
CA ARG A 410 0.00 -21.30 19.50
C ARG A 410 -0.04 -20.35 20.69
N ASP A 411 0.81 -19.33 20.68
CA ASP A 411 1.01 -18.46 21.84
C ASP A 411 1.10 -16.96 21.51
N GLY A 412 0.89 -16.57 20.27
CA GLY A 412 0.86 -15.17 19.82
C GLY A 412 2.23 -14.49 19.76
N ALA A 413 3.33 -15.20 20.00
CA ALA A 413 4.66 -14.60 19.98
C ALA A 413 5.04 -14.12 18.58
N VAL A 414 5.51 -12.87 18.47
CA VAL A 414 6.02 -12.27 17.23
C VAL A 414 7.54 -12.28 17.26
N LYS A 415 8.16 -12.92 16.26
CA LYS A 415 9.60 -13.14 16.16
C LYS A 415 10.15 -12.66 14.80
N ALA A 416 11.39 -12.19 14.81
CA ALA A 416 12.10 -11.83 13.60
C ALA A 416 12.50 -13.09 12.82
N LEU A 417 12.32 -13.06 11.50
CA LEU A 417 12.81 -14.08 10.61
C LEU A 417 14.09 -13.61 9.90
N VAL A 418 13.97 -12.60 9.04
CA VAL A 418 15.05 -12.00 8.24
C VAL A 418 14.82 -10.51 8.02
N GLY A 419 15.88 -9.77 7.69
CA GLY A 419 15.81 -8.33 7.37
C GLY A 419 15.93 -7.40 8.57
N GLY A 420 16.07 -6.10 8.28
CA GLY A 420 16.08 -5.03 9.28
C GLY A 420 17.33 -5.00 10.17
N GLU A 421 17.15 -4.46 11.38
CA GLU A 421 18.16 -4.35 12.43
C GLU A 421 17.58 -4.66 13.82
N ARG A 422 18.42 -4.64 14.85
CA ARG A 422 18.01 -4.93 16.23
C ARG A 422 17.26 -3.78 16.91
N ASP A 423 17.52 -2.54 16.52
CA ASP A 423 16.80 -1.39 17.07
C ASP A 423 15.34 -1.42 16.58
N PRO A 424 14.36 -1.59 17.47
CA PRO A 424 12.96 -1.62 17.08
C PRO A 424 12.46 -0.30 16.48
N MET A 425 13.14 0.83 16.71
CA MET A 425 12.76 2.12 16.14
C MET A 425 13.39 2.38 14.77
N ASN A 426 14.38 1.58 14.37
CA ASN A 426 15.05 1.77 13.09
C ASN A 426 14.21 1.19 11.93
N LEU A 427 13.51 2.06 11.21
CA LEU A 427 12.76 1.75 9.99
C LEU A 427 13.53 2.04 8.69
N PHE A 428 14.84 2.28 8.78
CA PHE A 428 15.73 2.59 7.66
C PHE A 428 16.78 1.50 7.40
N ALA A 429 16.61 0.33 8.02
CA ALA A 429 17.51 -0.82 7.89
C ALA A 429 17.22 -1.69 6.65
N PHE A 430 17.14 -1.05 5.49
CA PHE A 430 16.84 -1.68 4.20
C PHE A 430 18.10 -1.88 3.34
N GLY A 431 17.96 -2.65 2.25
CA GLY A 431 19.02 -2.92 1.28
C GLY A 431 18.74 -4.19 0.49
N ASP A 432 19.75 -4.72 -0.21
CA ASP A 432 19.64 -5.96 -0.98
C ASP A 432 20.83 -6.87 -0.69
N VAL A 433 20.71 -7.71 0.33
CA VAL A 433 21.78 -8.61 0.78
C VAL A 433 21.21 -9.97 1.08
N ASP A 434 21.76 -10.99 0.42
CA ASP A 434 21.47 -12.40 0.71
C ASP A 434 22.36 -12.86 1.86
N ALA A 435 21.74 -13.20 2.99
CA ALA A 435 22.44 -13.61 4.21
C ALA A 435 21.46 -14.28 5.18
N LYS A 436 21.85 -14.42 6.46
CA LYS A 436 21.03 -15.06 7.49
C LYS A 436 20.47 -14.05 8.48
N GLY A 437 19.20 -14.21 8.82
CA GLY A 437 18.53 -13.42 9.85
C GLY A 437 18.64 -11.91 9.60
N VAL A 438 19.15 -11.18 10.59
CA VAL A 438 19.30 -9.71 10.54
C VAL A 438 20.34 -9.24 9.52
N ASP A 439 21.27 -10.11 9.11
CA ASP A 439 22.31 -9.73 8.13
C ASP A 439 21.74 -9.68 6.71
N ALA A 440 20.62 -10.39 6.46
CA ALA A 440 19.89 -10.24 5.20
C ALA A 440 19.28 -8.82 5.14
N LYS A 441 19.16 -8.29 3.93
CA LYS A 441 18.52 -7.00 3.68
C LYS A 441 17.50 -7.13 2.55
N LEU A 442 16.35 -6.52 2.81
CA LEU A 442 15.19 -6.40 1.94
C LEU A 442 14.88 -4.91 1.74
N GLN A 443 14.02 -4.59 0.78
CA GLN A 443 13.53 -3.23 0.55
C GLN A 443 12.03 -3.28 0.27
N HIS A 444 11.26 -2.85 1.27
CA HIS A 444 9.80 -2.74 1.23
C HIS A 444 9.09 -4.00 0.66
N PRO A 445 9.28 -5.19 1.27
CA PRO A 445 8.71 -6.44 0.77
C PRO A 445 7.19 -6.48 0.98
N LEU A 446 6.42 -6.67 -0.10
CA LEU A 446 4.96 -6.60 -0.06
C LEU A 446 4.26 -7.96 0.04
N GLY A 447 4.94 -9.07 -0.22
CA GLY A 447 4.30 -10.39 -0.27
C GLY A 447 5.16 -11.50 0.29
N VAL A 448 4.50 -12.52 0.87
CA VAL A 448 5.13 -13.78 1.28
C VAL A 448 4.24 -14.96 0.89
N ALA A 449 4.84 -16.09 0.52
CA ALA A 449 4.13 -17.32 0.19
C ALA A 449 4.84 -18.57 0.73
N TRP A 450 4.15 -19.32 1.58
CA TRP A 450 4.63 -20.56 2.18
C TRP A 450 4.53 -21.72 1.19
N HIS A 451 5.61 -22.49 1.08
CA HIS A 451 5.66 -23.72 0.32
C HIS A 451 5.56 -24.93 1.26
N PRO A 452 4.45 -25.69 1.26
CA PRO A 452 4.19 -26.71 2.27
C PRO A 452 5.17 -27.90 2.23
N THR A 453 5.55 -28.37 1.04
CA THR A 453 6.41 -29.56 0.89
C THR A 453 7.87 -29.28 1.22
N HIS A 454 8.45 -28.25 0.60
CA HIS A 454 9.86 -27.86 0.82
C HIS A 454 10.08 -27.07 2.11
N ARG A 455 9.01 -26.63 2.77
CA ARG A 455 9.06 -25.80 3.98
C ARG A 455 9.87 -24.51 3.80
N LEU A 456 9.77 -23.92 2.63
CA LEU A 456 10.38 -22.64 2.26
C LEU A 456 9.35 -21.53 2.23
N LEU A 457 9.79 -20.32 2.50
CA LEU A 457 8.99 -19.10 2.36
C LEU A 457 9.54 -18.27 1.21
N TYR A 458 8.71 -17.98 0.22
CA TYR A 458 9.06 -17.03 -0.83
C TYR A 458 8.63 -15.63 -0.45
N VAL A 459 9.41 -14.63 -0.83
CA VAL A 459 9.21 -13.21 -0.49
C VAL A 459 9.26 -12.39 -1.78
N ALA A 460 8.23 -11.58 -2.05
CA ALA A 460 8.35 -10.50 -3.03
C ALA A 460 9.09 -9.34 -2.36
N ASP A 461 10.37 -9.21 -2.68
CA ASP A 461 11.23 -8.12 -2.22
C ASP A 461 11.08 -6.95 -3.20
N SER A 462 9.97 -6.23 -3.04
CA SER A 462 9.33 -5.47 -4.12
C SER A 462 10.21 -4.34 -4.68
N TYR A 463 10.81 -3.52 -3.83
CA TYR A 463 11.65 -2.41 -4.29
C TYR A 463 13.05 -2.84 -4.71
N ASN A 464 13.46 -4.08 -4.38
CA ASN A 464 14.63 -4.71 -4.97
C ASN A 464 14.31 -5.47 -6.26
N HIS A 465 13.05 -5.48 -6.72
CA HIS A 465 12.61 -6.12 -7.96
C HIS A 465 12.98 -7.61 -8.06
N LYS A 466 12.86 -8.31 -6.93
CA LYS A 466 13.31 -9.68 -6.76
C LYS A 466 12.28 -10.53 -6.04
N ILE A 467 12.32 -11.83 -6.31
CA ILE A 467 11.75 -12.84 -5.44
C ILE A 467 12.89 -13.47 -4.66
N LYS A 468 12.77 -13.54 -3.34
CA LYS A 468 13.72 -14.22 -2.45
C LYS A 468 13.11 -15.49 -1.87
N ALA A 469 13.95 -16.49 -1.62
CA ALA A 469 13.61 -17.70 -0.88
C ALA A 469 14.22 -17.63 0.52
N VAL A 470 13.41 -17.94 1.53
CA VAL A 470 13.80 -17.96 2.93
C VAL A 470 13.55 -19.36 3.49
N ASP A 471 14.58 -19.96 4.08
CA ASP A 471 14.45 -21.16 4.90
C ASP A 471 14.23 -20.74 6.36
N PRO A 472 13.04 -20.95 6.94
CA PRO A 472 12.76 -20.47 8.29
C PRO A 472 13.57 -21.18 9.38
N SER A 473 14.06 -22.39 9.11
CA SER A 473 14.83 -23.18 10.08
C SER A 473 16.26 -22.65 10.24
N THR A 474 16.90 -22.28 9.12
CA THR A 474 18.26 -21.72 9.11
C THR A 474 18.27 -20.19 9.10
N ARG A 475 17.12 -19.57 8.82
CA ARG A 475 16.93 -18.14 8.57
C ARG A 475 17.77 -17.62 7.41
N ALA A 476 18.18 -18.48 6.49
CA ALA A 476 18.87 -18.06 5.26
C ALA A 476 17.87 -17.41 4.30
N CYS A 477 18.23 -16.26 3.76
CA CYS A 477 17.50 -15.54 2.72
C CYS A 477 18.40 -15.41 1.50
N VAL A 478 17.93 -15.89 0.36
CA VAL A 478 18.67 -15.89 -0.92
C VAL A 478 17.78 -15.42 -2.05
N THR A 479 18.36 -14.76 -3.05
CA THR A 479 17.66 -14.37 -4.28
C THR A 479 17.31 -15.63 -5.08
N LEU A 480 16.04 -15.77 -5.43
CA LEU A 480 15.53 -16.84 -6.30
C LEU A 480 15.54 -16.37 -7.77
N VAL A 481 14.84 -15.27 -8.05
CA VAL A 481 14.77 -14.66 -9.39
C VAL A 481 14.71 -13.13 -9.29
N GLY A 482 14.97 -12.45 -10.41
CA GLY A 482 14.95 -11.00 -10.53
C GLY A 482 16.36 -10.41 -10.63
N SER A 483 16.59 -9.60 -11.66
CA SER A 483 17.88 -8.98 -11.93
C SER A 483 18.21 -7.80 -10.99
N GLY A 484 17.21 -7.29 -10.25
CA GLY A 484 17.31 -6.06 -9.47
C GLY A 484 17.25 -4.78 -10.31
N ARG A 485 17.00 -4.88 -11.62
CA ARG A 485 16.87 -3.72 -12.51
C ARG A 485 15.40 -3.30 -12.65
N SER A 486 15.15 -2.00 -12.61
CA SER A 486 13.86 -1.42 -13.00
C SER A 486 13.73 -1.32 -14.53
N PRO A 487 12.53 -1.50 -15.11
CA PRO A 487 12.27 -1.39 -16.55
C PRO A 487 12.75 -0.09 -17.23
N ASP A 488 12.77 1.02 -16.51
CA ASP A 488 12.96 2.35 -17.12
C ASP A 488 14.41 2.88 -17.10
N GLY A 489 15.38 2.10 -16.59
CA GLY A 489 16.83 2.35 -16.71
C GLY A 489 17.40 3.48 -15.80
N GLY A 490 18.56 3.34 -15.15
CA GLY A 490 19.65 2.39 -15.37
C GLY A 490 20.77 2.47 -14.30
N PRO A 491 22.07 2.38 -14.66
CA PRO A 491 22.66 2.97 -15.88
C PRO A 491 23.34 1.93 -16.80
N SER A 492 22.93 1.91 -18.08
CA SER A 492 23.46 1.08 -19.19
C SER A 492 23.15 -0.43 -19.13
N ALA A 493 22.21 -0.92 -19.95
CA ALA A 493 22.37 -2.11 -20.82
C ALA A 493 21.07 -2.91 -21.10
N ALA A 494 20.87 -3.20 -22.40
CA ALA A 494 20.09 -4.29 -23.03
C ALA A 494 18.55 -4.28 -22.87
N PRO A 495 17.80 -4.88 -23.84
CA PRO A 495 16.36 -5.11 -23.69
C PRO A 495 16.10 -5.93 -22.43
N LEU A 496 15.04 -5.56 -21.70
CA LEU A 496 14.60 -6.26 -20.49
C LEU A 496 14.32 -7.73 -20.84
N GLY A 497 15.01 -8.63 -20.15
CA GLY A 497 14.73 -10.06 -20.22
C GLY A 497 13.36 -10.37 -19.59
N ARG A 498 12.78 -11.53 -19.93
CA ARG A 498 11.49 -11.98 -19.38
C ARG A 498 11.48 -12.10 -17.85
N ASP A 499 12.66 -12.20 -17.26
CA ASP A 499 13.01 -12.34 -15.84
C ASP A 499 13.07 -11.01 -15.06
N THR A 500 12.89 -9.86 -15.71
CA THR A 500 12.90 -8.57 -15.02
C THR A 500 11.52 -8.29 -14.40
N LEU A 501 11.50 -8.15 -13.07
CA LEU A 501 10.31 -7.79 -12.29
C LEU A 501 10.30 -6.29 -12.01
N ALA A 502 9.15 -5.73 -11.68
CA ALA A 502 8.96 -4.32 -11.37
C ALA A 502 7.93 -4.14 -10.24
N GLU A 503 8.45 -3.89 -9.03
CA GLU A 503 7.65 -3.76 -7.80
C GLU A 503 6.59 -4.87 -7.61
N PRO A 504 6.97 -6.17 -7.59
CA PRO A 504 5.99 -7.23 -7.41
C PRO A 504 5.23 -7.06 -6.09
N GLY A 505 3.91 -6.88 -6.15
CA GLY A 505 3.07 -6.59 -4.97
C GLY A 505 2.63 -7.82 -4.17
N GLY A 506 2.66 -9.00 -4.80
CA GLY A 506 2.21 -10.24 -4.19
C GLY A 506 2.63 -11.48 -4.96
N LEU A 507 2.55 -12.62 -4.28
CA LEU A 507 2.89 -13.92 -4.85
C LEU A 507 2.08 -15.02 -4.15
N CYS A 508 1.84 -16.12 -4.85
CA CYS A 508 1.27 -17.33 -4.27
C CYS A 508 1.86 -18.58 -4.91
N VAL A 509 1.98 -19.65 -4.12
CA VAL A 509 2.40 -20.97 -4.62
C VAL A 509 1.20 -21.64 -5.28
N GLY A 510 1.41 -22.19 -6.48
CA GLY A 510 0.40 -22.89 -7.27
C GLY A 510 0.92 -24.19 -7.85
N ASP A 511 0.12 -24.81 -8.72
CA ASP A 511 0.33 -26.12 -9.33
C ASP A 511 0.89 -27.20 -8.39
N GLY A 512 0.28 -27.33 -7.21
CA GLY A 512 0.71 -28.31 -6.20
C GLY A 512 2.13 -28.09 -5.65
N GLY A 513 2.66 -26.87 -5.74
CA GLY A 513 4.01 -26.52 -5.30
C GLY A 513 5.05 -26.42 -6.41
N LYS A 514 4.67 -26.53 -7.69
CA LYS A 514 5.64 -26.47 -8.80
C LYS A 514 5.92 -25.07 -9.29
N VAL A 515 4.98 -24.15 -9.10
CA VAL A 515 5.09 -22.79 -9.62
C VAL A 515 4.80 -21.76 -8.54
N LEU A 516 5.32 -20.56 -8.77
CA LEU A 516 4.96 -19.36 -8.05
C LEU A 516 4.34 -18.36 -9.02
N TYR A 517 3.08 -17.99 -8.78
CA TYR A 517 2.45 -16.87 -9.48
C TYR A 517 2.83 -15.57 -8.77
N VAL A 518 3.20 -14.56 -9.54
CA VAL A 518 3.67 -13.26 -9.05
C VAL A 518 2.86 -12.15 -9.71
N ALA A 519 2.22 -11.30 -8.90
CA ALA A 519 1.62 -10.06 -9.37
C ALA A 519 2.75 -9.04 -9.59
N ASP A 520 3.18 -8.89 -10.84
CA ASP A 520 4.31 -8.05 -11.25
C ASP A 520 3.79 -6.65 -11.59
N THR A 521 3.50 -5.90 -10.53
CA THR A 521 2.59 -4.75 -10.50
C THR A 521 2.93 -3.68 -11.54
N ASN A 522 4.16 -3.18 -11.57
CA ASN A 522 4.52 -2.10 -12.51
C ASN A 522 4.79 -2.59 -13.94
N ASN A 523 4.83 -3.90 -14.16
CA ASN A 523 4.84 -4.50 -15.49
C ASN A 523 3.43 -4.88 -15.97
N HIS A 524 2.38 -4.57 -15.21
CA HIS A 524 0.99 -4.78 -15.62
C HIS A 524 0.67 -6.23 -16.00
N ARG A 525 1.25 -7.20 -15.27
CA ARG A 525 1.15 -8.63 -15.61
C ARG A 525 1.16 -9.54 -14.39
N VAL A 526 0.73 -10.79 -14.60
CA VAL A 526 1.02 -11.90 -13.69
C VAL A 526 2.10 -12.77 -14.31
N CYS A 527 3.17 -13.02 -13.57
CA CYS A 527 4.25 -13.90 -13.98
C CYS A 527 4.14 -15.27 -13.32
N VAL A 528 4.67 -16.29 -13.98
CA VAL A 528 4.89 -17.63 -13.43
C VAL A 528 6.38 -17.84 -13.28
N VAL A 529 6.81 -18.25 -12.09
CA VAL A 529 8.16 -18.73 -11.83
C VAL A 529 8.07 -20.23 -11.62
N ASP A 530 8.70 -21.00 -12.49
CA ASP A 530 8.87 -22.44 -12.31
C ASP A 530 9.90 -22.67 -11.19
N LEU A 531 9.50 -23.38 -10.12
CA LEU A 531 10.31 -23.52 -8.91
C LEU A 531 11.46 -24.53 -9.04
N ASP A 532 11.43 -25.40 -10.06
CA ASP A 532 12.50 -26.37 -10.32
C ASP A 532 13.61 -25.75 -11.19
N THR A 533 13.22 -24.93 -12.17
CA THR A 533 14.13 -24.35 -13.17
C THR A 533 14.45 -22.88 -12.94
N SER A 534 13.69 -22.20 -12.08
CA SER A 534 13.71 -20.73 -11.91
C SER A 534 13.40 -19.95 -13.19
N ALA A 535 12.78 -20.59 -14.18
CA ALA A 535 12.36 -19.92 -15.41
C ALA A 535 11.15 -19.01 -15.16
N VAL A 536 11.16 -17.81 -15.77
CA VAL A 536 10.07 -16.83 -15.66
C VAL A 536 9.31 -16.74 -16.98
N SER A 537 7.99 -16.92 -16.91
CA SER A 537 7.05 -16.70 -18.01
C SER A 537 5.90 -15.79 -17.58
N THR A 538 5.07 -15.36 -18.53
CA THR A 538 3.87 -14.57 -18.28
C THR A 538 2.65 -15.44 -18.51
N VAL A 539 1.66 -15.33 -17.63
CA VAL A 539 0.35 -15.99 -17.76
C VAL A 539 -0.45 -15.33 -18.88
#